data_AF-A0A396HAY3-F1
#
_entry.id   AF-A0A396HAY3-F1
#
_cell.length_a   1.000
_cell.length_b   1.000
_cell.length_c   1.000
_cell.angle_alpha   90.00
_cell.angle_beta   90.00
_cell.angle_gamma   90.00
#
_symmetry.space_group_name_H-M   'P 1'
#
loop_
_entity.id
_entity.type
_entity.pdbx_description
1 polymer ?
#
loop_
_entity_poly.entity_id
_entity_poly.type
_entity_poly.pdbx_seq_one_letter_code
_entity_poly.pdbx_strand_id
1 'polypeptide(L)'
;MSANFGDICLFKGRPYAVDKIGKTIMVGPDSSVQLVAEPLVGGGNVKFLVESEGDLLLADVYDCLFTDLYNLNHNDRVRIDLFKLNEKEKKWVKLTSFGDRVLFLGLGSVVNASF
;
A
#
# COMPACT_ATOMS: atom_id res chain seq x y z
N MET A 1 -4.13 22.04 -6.61
CA MET A 1 -3.99 21.05 -5.52
C MET A 1 -4.14 19.68 -6.16
N SER A 2 -3.06 18.94 -6.38
CA SER A 2 -3.17 17.58 -6.95
C SER A 2 -3.76 16.66 -5.89
N ALA A 3 -4.83 15.95 -6.22
CA ALA A 3 -5.26 14.80 -5.42
C ALA A 3 -4.06 13.85 -5.31
N ASN A 4 -3.47 13.76 -4.12
CA ASN A 4 -2.36 12.85 -3.87
C ASN A 4 -2.97 11.44 -3.83
N PHE A 5 -2.93 10.75 -4.97
CA PHE A 5 -3.42 9.38 -5.09
C PHE A 5 -2.70 8.51 -4.06
N GLY A 6 -3.47 8.08 -3.08
CA GLY A 6 -3.08 7.27 -1.95
C GLY A 6 -4.28 6.41 -1.58
N ASP A 7 -4.13 5.57 -0.56
CA ASP A 7 -5.16 4.61 -0.18
C ASP A 7 -5.50 4.72 1.31
N ILE A 8 -6.68 4.25 1.68
CA ILE A 8 -7.16 4.22 3.06
C ILE A 8 -7.57 2.79 3.40
N CYS A 9 -7.07 2.28 4.52
CA CYS A 9 -7.44 0.96 5.02
C CYS A 9 -7.84 1.06 6.49
N LEU A 10 -8.87 0.28 6.87
CA LEU A 10 -9.24 0.11 8.26
C LEU A 10 -8.39 -1.01 8.86
N PHE A 11 -7.53 -0.68 9.81
CA PHE A 11 -6.64 -1.64 10.47
C PHE A 11 -6.78 -1.56 11.99
N LYS A 12 -7.01 -2.70 12.64
CA LYS A 12 -7.28 -2.78 14.09
C LYS A 12 -8.37 -1.78 14.55
N GLY A 13 -9.39 -1.59 13.72
CA GLY A 13 -10.51 -0.67 13.99
C GLY A 13 -10.17 0.83 13.85
N ARG A 14 -9.02 1.19 13.26
CA ARG A 14 -8.63 2.60 13.04
C ARG A 14 -8.33 2.87 11.57
N PRO A 15 -8.67 4.07 11.05
CA PRO A 15 -8.31 4.44 9.68
C PRO A 15 -6.82 4.72 9.55
N TYR A 16 -6.20 4.12 8.55
CA TYR A 16 -4.84 4.43 8.11
C TYR A 16 -4.91 5.00 6.71
N ALA A 17 -4.18 6.08 6.45
CA ALA A 17 -4.09 6.68 5.12
C ALA A 17 -2.62 6.74 4.70
N VAL A 18 -2.35 6.30 3.47
CA VAL A 18 -1.04 6.39 2.84
C VAL A 18 -1.07 7.39 1.70
N ASP A 19 -0.03 8.18 1.52
CA ASP A 19 0.14 9.05 0.35
C ASP A 19 0.96 8.37 -0.75
N LYS A 20 1.14 9.06 -1.89
CA LYS A 20 1.87 8.53 -3.06
C LYS A 20 3.33 8.12 -2.78
N ILE A 21 3.98 8.70 -1.77
CA ILE A 21 5.38 8.39 -1.41
C ILE A 21 5.47 7.35 -0.30
N GLY A 22 4.34 6.76 0.12
CA GLY A 22 4.31 5.75 1.16
C GLY A 22 4.31 6.30 2.59
N LYS A 23 4.18 7.63 2.77
CA LYS A 23 4.03 8.20 4.11
C LYS A 23 2.67 7.80 4.64
N THR A 24 2.62 7.26 5.86
CA THR A 24 1.38 6.72 6.41
C THR A 24 1.03 7.35 7.74
N ILE A 25 -0.22 7.76 7.86
CA ILE A 25 -0.80 8.28 9.09
C ILE A 25 -1.90 7.34 9.61
N MET A 26 -2.15 7.40 10.91
CA MET A 26 -3.31 6.85 11.57
C MET A 26 -4.17 7.99 12.11
N VAL A 27 -5.49 7.86 11.97
CA VAL A 27 -6.46 8.80 12.52
C VAL A 27 -7.04 8.24 13.82
N GLY A 28 -6.85 8.97 14.91
CA GLY A 28 -7.37 8.66 16.23
C GLY A 28 -8.89 8.94 16.35
N PRO A 29 -9.55 8.40 17.37
CA PRO A 29 -10.98 8.60 17.61
C PRO A 29 -11.35 10.06 17.91
N ASP A 30 -10.40 10.84 18.41
CA ASP A 30 -10.49 12.28 18.65
C ASP A 30 -10.12 13.12 17.40
N SER A 31 -10.05 12.49 16.23
CA SER A 31 -9.54 13.07 14.98
C SER A 31 -8.06 13.50 15.04
N SER A 32 -7.30 13.04 16.03
CA SER A 32 -5.85 13.26 16.04
C SER A 32 -5.18 12.51 14.90
N VAL A 33 -4.13 13.10 14.32
CA VAL A 33 -3.37 12.48 13.23
C VAL A 33 -1.98 12.13 13.74
N GLN A 34 -1.60 10.85 13.59
CA GLN A 34 -0.31 10.35 14.05
C GLN A 34 0.47 9.74 12.90
N LEU A 35 1.74 10.13 12.75
CA LEU A 35 2.65 9.49 11.80
C LEU A 35 3.01 8.09 12.30
N VAL A 36 2.70 7.09 11.47
CA VAL A 36 2.94 5.67 11.76
C VAL A 36 3.94 5.03 10.79
N ALA A 37 4.21 5.64 9.64
CA ALA A 37 5.33 5.28 8.79
C ALA A 37 5.92 6.49 8.05
N GLU A 38 7.23 6.60 8.08
CA GLU A 38 7.99 7.50 7.22
C GLU A 38 7.85 7.11 5.73
N PRO A 39 8.05 8.05 4.79
CA PRO A 39 8.04 7.76 3.36
C PRO A 39 9.02 6.65 2.96
N LEU A 40 8.71 5.93 1.89
CA LEU A 40 9.64 4.98 1.28
C LEU A 40 10.81 5.74 0.62
N VAL A 41 12.00 5.14 0.65
CA VAL A 41 13.17 5.65 -0.09
C VAL A 41 13.11 5.07 -1.51
N GLY A 42 12.66 5.88 -2.46
CA GLY A 42 12.26 5.40 -3.79
C GLY A 42 10.93 4.63 -3.72
N GLY A 43 10.51 4.06 -4.85
CA GLY A 43 9.25 3.33 -4.92
C GLY A 43 8.52 3.55 -6.22
N GLY A 44 7.34 2.94 -6.30
CA GLY A 44 6.40 3.12 -7.37
C GLY A 44 5.50 4.34 -7.23
N ASN A 45 4.55 4.47 -8.16
CA ASN A 45 3.67 5.63 -8.26
C ASN A 45 2.30 5.40 -7.61
N VAL A 46 1.93 4.14 -7.35
CA VAL A 46 0.64 3.77 -6.77
C VAL A 46 0.86 2.97 -5.49
N LYS A 47 0.07 3.29 -4.47
CA LYS A 47 0.14 2.69 -3.13
C LYS A 47 -1.22 2.12 -2.77
N PHE A 48 -1.24 0.90 -2.26
CA PHE A 48 -2.43 0.29 -1.70
C PHE A 48 -2.17 -0.27 -0.32
N LEU A 49 -3.14 -0.10 0.57
CA LEU A 49 -3.11 -0.65 1.91
C LEU A 49 -4.07 -1.84 2.00
N VAL A 50 -3.61 -2.90 2.67
CA VAL A 50 -4.45 -4.07 2.91
C VAL A 50 -4.14 -4.66 4.28
N GLU A 51 -5.20 -5.02 5.00
CA GLU A 51 -5.07 -5.83 6.21
C GLU A 51 -4.97 -7.30 5.82
N SER A 52 -4.01 -8.01 6.40
CA SER A 52 -3.76 -9.42 6.15
C SER A 52 -3.28 -10.09 7.43
N GLU A 53 -4.07 -10.99 7.99
CA GLU A 53 -3.71 -11.81 9.15
C GLU A 53 -3.19 -10.98 10.35
N GLY A 54 -3.83 -9.84 10.61
CA GLY A 54 -3.47 -8.94 11.71
C GLY A 54 -2.30 -8.01 11.41
N ASP A 55 -1.73 -8.05 10.20
CA ASP A 55 -0.71 -7.13 9.72
C ASP A 55 -1.29 -6.11 8.73
N LEU A 56 -0.78 -4.88 8.77
CA LEU A 56 -1.03 -3.88 7.73
C LEU A 56 0.09 -3.97 6.70
N LEU A 57 -0.29 -4.20 5.45
CA LEU A 57 0.61 -4.31 4.32
C LEU A 57 0.45 -3.12 3.38
N LEU A 58 1.56 -2.74 2.75
CA LEU A 58 1.61 -1.75 1.68
C LEU A 58 2.08 -2.45 0.41
N ALA A 59 1.27 -2.37 -0.65
CA ALA A 59 1.68 -2.71 -2.00
C ALA A 59 2.13 -1.45 -2.74
N ASP A 60 3.39 -1.42 -3.14
CA ASP A 60 3.99 -0.34 -3.92
C ASP A 60 4.17 -0.77 -5.39
N VAL A 61 3.41 -0.15 -6.28
CA VAL A 61 3.29 -0.52 -7.69
C VAL A 61 4.05 0.47 -8.56
N TYR A 62 5.07 -0.01 -9.27
CA TYR A 62 6.03 0.82 -10.01
C TYR A 62 5.51 1.34 -11.35
N ASP A 63 4.84 0.49 -12.11
CA ASP A 63 4.35 0.82 -13.43
C ASP A 63 2.85 0.53 -13.53
N CYS A 64 2.14 1.45 -14.15
CA CYS A 64 0.73 1.62 -13.89
C CYS A 64 -0.07 0.50 -14.56
N LEU A 65 -0.84 -0.23 -13.75
CA LEU A 65 -2.07 -0.91 -14.21
C LEU A 65 -2.95 0.00 -15.10
N PHE A 66 -2.79 1.32 -14.97
CA PHE A 66 -3.48 2.36 -15.74
C PHE A 66 -2.83 2.79 -17.06
N THR A 67 -1.51 2.68 -17.27
CA THR A 67 -0.88 3.04 -18.57
C THR A 67 -0.94 1.87 -19.55
N ASP A 68 -0.84 0.65 -19.05
CA ASP A 68 -0.76 -0.57 -19.87
C ASP A 68 -2.13 -1.04 -20.38
N LEU A 69 -3.23 -0.56 -19.79
CA LEU A 69 -4.58 -0.75 -20.33
C LEU A 69 -4.79 -0.01 -21.67
N TYR A 70 -4.00 1.04 -21.94
CA TYR A 70 -4.11 1.84 -23.15
C TYR A 70 -2.90 1.67 -24.09
N ASN A 71 -1.77 1.17 -23.57
CA ASN A 71 -0.58 0.82 -24.35
C ASN A 71 -0.17 -0.62 -24.03
N LEU A 72 -0.70 -1.57 -24.81
CA LEU A 72 -0.40 -3.01 -24.73
C LEU A 72 1.00 -3.35 -25.24
N ASN A 73 2.02 -2.57 -24.88
CA ASN A 73 3.40 -3.04 -25.06
C ASN A 73 3.65 -4.06 -23.95
N HIS A 74 3.34 -5.33 -24.26
CA HIS A 74 3.38 -6.50 -23.37
C HIS A 74 4.74 -6.85 -22.74
N ASN A 75 5.70 -5.92 -22.75
CA ASN A 75 7.05 -6.14 -22.24
C ASN A 75 7.31 -5.41 -20.91
N ASP A 76 6.42 -4.51 -20.48
CA ASP A 76 6.54 -3.84 -19.19
C ASP A 76 6.03 -4.78 -18.09
N ARG A 77 6.99 -5.34 -17.35
CA ARG A 77 6.68 -6.23 -16.23
C ARG A 77 6.13 -5.40 -15.09
N VAL A 78 4.87 -5.63 -14.72
CA VAL A 78 4.29 -5.07 -13.49
C VAL A 78 5.16 -5.47 -12.31
N ARG A 79 5.81 -4.49 -11.68
CA ARG A 79 6.59 -4.68 -10.46
C ARG A 79 5.79 -4.17 -9.27
N ILE A 80 5.61 -5.06 -8.29
CA ILE A 80 4.95 -4.77 -7.02
C ILE A 80 5.92 -5.16 -5.91
N ASP A 81 6.26 -4.20 -5.06
CA ASP A 81 6.99 -4.48 -3.83
C ASP A 81 6.00 -4.47 -2.66
N LEU A 82 6.03 -5.51 -1.82
CA LEU A 82 5.20 -5.61 -0.62
C LEU A 82 6.00 -5.22 0.62
N PHE A 83 5.36 -4.49 1.53
CA PHE A 83 5.93 -4.09 2.79
C PHE A 83 4.97 -4.36 3.93
N LYS A 84 5.51 -4.65 5.12
CA LYS A 84 4.77 -4.76 6.37
C LYS A 84 5.03 -3.54 7.25
N LEU A 85 3.99 -3.02 7.89
CA LEU A 85 4.14 -1.91 8.83
C LEU A 85 4.86 -2.36 10.10
N ASN A 86 5.92 -1.63 10.48
CA ASN A 86 6.47 -1.68 11.82
C ASN A 86 6.08 -0.39 12.57
N GLU A 87 4.98 -0.46 13.33
CA GLU A 87 4.44 0.69 14.08
C GLU A 87 5.44 1.25 15.09
N LYS A 88 6.26 0.40 15.71
CA LYS A 88 7.24 0.80 16.73
C LYS A 88 8.38 1.62 16.13
N GLU A 89 8.86 1.21 14.97
CA GLU A 89 9.97 1.87 14.27
C GLU A 89 9.51 2.93 13.26
N LYS A 90 8.20 3.11 13.13
CA LYS A 90 7.55 4.03 12.19
C LYS A 90 8.06 3.88 10.76
N LYS A 91 8.11 2.64 10.25
CA LYS A 91 8.62 2.35 8.91
C LYS A 91 7.95 1.16 8.25
N TRP A 92 8.08 1.12 6.93
CA TRP A 92 7.72 -0.01 6.09
C TRP A 92 8.91 -0.97 5.95
N VAL A 93 8.69 -2.24 6.26
CA VAL A 93 9.71 -3.30 6.13
C VAL A 93 9.39 -4.14 4.90
N LYS A 94 10.28 -4.13 3.91
CA LYS A 94 10.08 -4.88 2.66
C LYS A 94 9.99 -6.39 2.94
N LEU A 95 8.96 -7.02 2.40
CA LEU A 95 8.80 -8.46 2.45
C LEU A 95 9.60 -9.11 1.32
N THR A 96 10.31 -10.18 1.65
CA THR A 96 11.03 -11.02 0.68
C THR A 96 10.22 -12.25 0.25
N SER A 97 9.17 -12.59 1.01
CA SER A 97 8.22 -13.67 0.73
C SER A 97 6.84 -13.27 1.23
N PHE A 98 5.81 -13.67 0.49
CA PHE A 98 4.41 -13.48 0.87
C PHE A 98 3.73 -14.80 1.29
N GLY A 99 4.49 -15.90 1.34
CA GLY A 99 3.97 -17.23 1.67
C GLY A 99 2.90 -17.71 0.68
N ASP A 100 1.87 -18.37 1.19
CA ASP A 100 0.79 -19.00 0.41
C ASP A 100 -0.44 -18.07 0.25
N ARG A 101 -0.22 -16.75 0.26
CA ARG A 101 -1.28 -15.73 0.19
C ARG A 101 -1.37 -15.13 -1.20
N VAL A 102 -2.57 -14.69 -1.59
CA VAL A 102 -2.81 -14.04 -2.88
C VAL A 102 -3.42 -12.66 -2.67
N LEU A 103 -2.78 -11.65 -3.28
CA LEU A 103 -3.28 -10.28 -3.31
C LEU A 103 -3.93 -9.96 -4.65
N PHE A 104 -5.20 -9.57 -4.62
CA PHE A 104 -5.93 -9.07 -5.79
C PHE A 104 -5.87 -7.54 -5.80
N LEU A 105 -5.20 -6.98 -6.81
CA LEU A 105 -5.14 -5.53 -7.04
C LEU A 105 -6.14 -5.14 -8.14
N GLY A 106 -7.23 -4.46 -7.75
CA GLY A 106 -8.20 -3.89 -8.66
C GLY A 106 -7.96 -2.40 -8.90
N LEU A 107 -8.47 -1.87 -10.02
CA LEU A 107 -8.50 -0.43 -10.28
C LEU A 107 -9.35 0.27 -9.19
N GLY A 108 -8.68 0.78 -8.15
CA GLY A 108 -9.29 1.52 -7.04
C GLY A 108 -9.68 0.69 -5.81
N SER A 109 -9.35 -0.60 -5.75
CA SER A 109 -9.56 -1.42 -4.54
C SER A 109 -8.59 -2.59 -4.48
N VAL A 110 -8.26 -3.04 -3.26
CA VAL A 110 -7.38 -4.20 -3.04
C VAL A 110 -8.04 -5.15 -2.06
N VAL A 111 -8.00 -6.44 -2.38
CA VAL A 111 -8.56 -7.52 -1.55
C VAL A 111 -7.53 -8.63 -1.40
N ASN A 112 -7.44 -9.20 -0.20
CA ASN A 112 -6.56 -10.32 0.12
C ASN A 112 -7.38 -11.62 0.28
N ALA A 113 -6.79 -12.76 -0.08
CA ALA A 113 -7.32 -14.10 0.18
C ALA A 113 -6.23 -15.04 0.68
N SER A 114 -6.59 -15.88 1.65
CA SER A 114 -5.77 -16.97 2.19
C SER A 114 -6.45 -18.31 1.88
N PHE A 115 -5.68 -19.35 1.56
CA PHE A 115 -6.17 -20.72 1.32
C PHE A 115 -5.76 -21.67 2.44
#